data_AF-A0A377AJY3-F1
#
_entry.id   AF-A0A377AJY3-F1
#
_cell.length_a   1.000
_cell.length_b   1.000
_cell.length_c   1.000
_cell.angle_alpha   90.00
_cell.angle_beta   90.00
_cell.angle_gamma   90.00
#
_symmetry.space_group_name_H-M   'P 1'
#
loop_
_entity.id
_entity.type
_entity.pdbx_description
1 polymer ?
#
loop_
_entity_poly.entity_id
_entity_poly.type
_entity_poly.pdbx_seq_one_letter_code
_entity_poly.pdbx_strand_id
1 'polypeptide(L)' 'MLRKPQSGALRGTRLQAIMDMDVNAMMTVIPRISSPALTAQEIAEMDPADLTAMSVEVVTFC' A
#
# COMPACT_ATOMS: atom_id res chain seq x y z
N MET A 1 9.18 2.00 7.11
CA MET A 1 8.05 2.60 7.86
C MET A 1 7.05 3.17 6.86
N LEU A 2 5.74 3.07 7.14
CA LEU A 2 4.69 3.69 6.32
C LEU A 2 4.34 5.08 6.87
N ARG A 3 4.12 6.03 5.96
CA ARG A 3 3.63 7.37 6.29
C ARG A 3 2.15 7.45 5.97
N LYS A 4 1.39 8.25 6.73
CA LYS A 4 -0.02 8.50 6.43
C LYS A 4 -0.16 9.05 4.99
N PRO A 5 -0.95 8.39 4.11
CA PRO A 5 -1.12 8.84 2.74
C PRO A 5 -1.77 10.23 2.67
N GLN A 6 -1.21 11.10 1.84
CA GLN A 6 -1.96 12.24 1.29
C GLN A 6 -2.81 11.76 0.12
N SER A 7 -3.88 12.48 -0.22
CA SER A 7 -4.81 12.10 -1.29
C SER A 7 -4.13 11.83 -2.64
N GLY A 8 -3.05 12.55 -2.95
CA GLY A 8 -2.25 12.33 -4.16
C GLY A 8 -1.58 10.93 -4.23
N ALA A 9 -1.27 10.31 -3.09
CA ALA A 9 -0.69 8.97 -3.05
C ALA A 9 -1.68 7.89 -3.50
N LEU A 10 -2.99 8.16 -3.43
CA LEU A 10 -4.07 7.26 -3.85
C LEU A 10 -4.46 7.45 -5.32
N ARG A 11 -3.76 8.33 -6.06
CA ARG A 11 -4.09 8.58 -7.47
C ARG A 11 -4.01 7.30 -8.30
N GLY A 12 -5.05 7.04 -9.09
CA GLY A 12 -5.11 5.87 -9.97
C GLY A 12 -5.55 4.58 -9.29
N THR A 13 -5.93 4.62 -8.01
CA THR A 13 -6.58 3.52 -7.31
C THR A 13 -8.00 3.92 -6.90
N ARG A 14 -8.91 2.94 -6.79
CA ARG A 14 -10.25 3.15 -6.25
C ARG A 14 -10.16 3.05 -4.73
N LEU A 15 -10.78 3.97 -4.00
CA LEU A 15 -10.81 3.92 -2.53
C LEU A 15 -11.41 2.61 -2.02
N GLN A 16 -12.47 2.13 -2.67
CA GLN A 16 -13.06 0.83 -2.33
C GLN A 16 -12.07 -0.33 -2.47
N ALA A 17 -11.21 -0.32 -3.49
CA ALA A 17 -10.18 -1.35 -3.65
C ALA A 17 -9.12 -1.30 -2.53
N ILE A 18 -8.88 -0.12 -1.96
CA ILE A 18 -8.03 0.00 -0.76
C ILE A 18 -8.73 -0.59 0.45
N MET A 19 -10.01 -0.27 0.66
CA MET A 19 -10.83 -0.82 1.77
C MET A 19 -10.94 -2.35 1.70
N ASP A 20 -11.07 -2.89 0.49
CA ASP A 20 -11.13 -4.33 0.23
C ASP A 20 -9.74 -5.01 0.28
N MET A 21 -8.67 -4.24 0.58
CA MET A 21 -7.29 -4.70 0.60
C MET A 21 -6.83 -5.39 -0.69
N ASP A 22 -7.29 -4.89 -1.84
CA ASP A 22 -6.90 -5.43 -3.14
C ASP A 22 -5.38 -5.34 -3.35
N VAL A 23 -4.77 -6.47 -3.69
CA VAL A 23 -3.31 -6.60 -3.80
C VAL A 23 -2.72 -5.62 -4.81
N ASN A 24 -3.37 -5.41 -5.97
CA ASN A 24 -2.85 -4.50 -6.99
C ASN A 24 -2.94 -3.04 -6.54
N ALA A 25 -4.02 -2.68 -5.84
CA ALA A 25 -4.17 -1.37 -5.25
C ALA A 25 -3.11 -1.11 -4.15
N MET A 26 -2.83 -2.12 -3.31
CA MET A 26 -1.79 -2.04 -2.27
C MET A 26 -0.39 -1.95 -2.87
N MET A 27 -0.07 -2.75 -3.88
CA MET A 27 1.19 -2.67 -4.64
C MET A 27 1.38 -1.30 -5.32
N THR A 28 0.29 -0.59 -5.61
CA THR A 28 0.36 0.77 -6.17
C THR A 28 0.59 1.83 -5.08
N VAL A 29 -0.06 1.70 -3.93
CA VAL A 29 -0.05 2.72 -2.87
C VAL A 29 1.14 2.59 -1.93
N ILE A 30 1.44 1.38 -1.46
CA ILE A 30 2.50 1.12 -0.46
C ILE A 30 3.85 1.73 -0.85
N PRO A 31 4.38 1.56 -2.09
CA PRO A 31 5.62 2.21 -2.53
C PRO A 31 5.66 3.71 -2.27
N ARG A 32 4.53 4.39 -2.51
CA ARG A 32 4.42 5.86 -2.47
C ARG A 32 4.49 6.42 -1.07
N ILE A 33 4.09 5.62 -0.07
CA ILE A 33 4.02 6.04 1.33
C ILE A 33 5.07 5.38 2.21
N SER A 34 5.80 4.39 1.70
CA SER A 34 6.96 3.79 2.36
C SER A 34 8.19 4.73 2.39
N SER A 35 9.02 4.56 3.42
CA SER A 35 10.33 5.21 3.53
C SER A 35 11.36 4.21 4.09
N PRO A 36 12.45 3.90 3.34
CA PRO A 36 12.66 4.25 1.93
C PRO A 36 11.53 3.73 1.03
N ALA A 37 11.38 4.34 -0.16
CA ALA A 37 10.35 3.93 -1.10
C ALA A 37 10.64 2.51 -1.59
N LEU A 38 9.72 1.57 -1.34
CA LEU A 38 9.80 0.21 -1.84
C LEU A 38 9.64 0.20 -3.36
N THR A 39 10.44 -0.60 -4.03
CA THR A 39 10.34 -0.89 -5.45
C THR A 39 9.23 -1.89 -5.73
N ALA A 40 8.75 -1.94 -6.97
CA ALA A 40 7.75 -2.93 -7.37
C ALA A 40 8.24 -4.37 -7.19
N GLN A 41 9.54 -4.62 -7.39
CA GLN A 41 10.14 -5.94 -7.21
C GLN A 41 10.17 -6.35 -5.73
N GLU A 42 10.59 -5.46 -4.83
CA GLU A 42 10.62 -5.75 -3.39
C GLU A 42 9.23 -6.10 -2.84
N ILE A 43 8.16 -5.48 -3.36
CA ILE A 43 6.79 -5.84 -2.95
C ILE A 43 6.32 -7.14 -3.61
N ALA A 44 6.70 -7.39 -4.87
CA ALA A 44 6.34 -8.63 -5.55
C ALA A 44 7.00 -9.87 -4.91
N GLU A 45 8.17 -9.70 -4.31
CA GLU A 45 8.91 -10.75 -3.59
C GLU A 45 8.62 -10.77 -2.08
N MET A 46 7.80 -9.83 -1.58
CA MET A 46 7.39 -9.75 -0.18
C MET A 46 6.52 -10.94 0.20
N ASP A 47 6.70 -11.47 1.41
CA ASP A 47 5.83 -12.54 1.87
C ASP A 47 4.39 -12.04 2.12
N PRO A 48 3.38 -12.92 2.01
CA PRO A 48 1.99 -12.50 2.15
C PRO A 48 1.63 -11.94 3.52
N ALA A 49 2.30 -12.36 4.60
CA ALA A 49 1.99 -11.90 5.94
C ALA A 49 2.45 -10.44 6.12
N ASP A 50 3.65 -10.12 5.65
CA ASP A 50 4.18 -8.76 5.65
C ASP A 50 3.32 -7.82 4.78
N LEU A 51 2.96 -8.25 3.56
CA LEU A 51 2.08 -7.48 2.68
C LEU A 51 0.71 -7.23 3.33
N THR A 52 0.15 -8.24 4.00
CA THR A 52 -1.13 -8.12 4.71
C THR A 52 -1.01 -7.14 5.88
N ALA A 53 0.04 -7.22 6.69
CA ALA A 53 0.26 -6.31 7.81
C ALA A 53 0.36 -4.85 7.36
N MET A 54 1.11 -4.61 6.27
CA MET A 54 1.20 -3.29 5.66
C MET A 54 -0.16 -2.82 5.11
N SER A 55 -0.93 -3.71 4.49
CA SER A 55 -2.25 -3.39 3.95
C SER A 55 -3.25 -2.97 5.04
N VAL A 56 -3.22 -3.63 6.20
CA VAL A 56 -4.02 -3.25 7.38
C VAL A 56 -3.66 -1.85 7.86
N GLU A 57 -2.37 -1.52 7.91
CA GLU A 57 -1.92 -0.17 8.29
C GLU A 57 -2.44 0.89 7.30
N VAL A 58 -2.39 0.61 5.99
CA VAL A 58 -2.92 1.51 4.95
C VAL A 58 -4.42 1.77 5.12
N VAL A 59 -5.21 0.72 5.36
CA VAL A 59 -6.66 0.86 5.59
C VAL A 59 -6.95 1.66 6.85
N THR A 60 -6.15 1.49 7.90
CA THR A 60 -6.33 2.22 9.18
C THR A 60 -6.12 3.74 9.04
N PHE A 61 -5.42 4.21 7.99
CA PHE A 61 -5.28 5.64 7.71
C PHE A 61 -6.50 6.28 7.03
N CYS A 62 -7.35 5.46 6.41
CA CYS A 62 -8.53 5.88 5.65
C CYS A 62 -9.79 5.90 6.53
#